data_AF-A0A024TGT3-F1
#
_entry.id   AF-A0A024TGT3-F1
#
_cell.length_a   1.000
_cell.length_b   1.000
_cell.length_c   1.000
_cell.angle_alpha   90.00
_cell.angle_beta   90.00
_cell.angle_gamma   90.00
#
_symmetry.space_group_name_H-M   'P 1'
#
loop_
_entity.id
_entity.type
_entity.pdbx_description
1 polymer ?
#
loop_
_entity_poly.entity_id
_entity_poly.type
_entity_poly.pdbx_seq_one_letter_code
_entity_poly.pdbx_strand_id
1 'polypeptide(L)'
;MSDISDSDAVPHGMAVITLVKPPKLTSFSPEFLVEWTKKWEKFKPTDEFVLKKMDEILAKPLNNAIPDAENVLSTLTWDLDEKDVSMRVVRFLGGARRLLKENALLGDLEGNSRRKMIIYILISKVKPGVLRESLRQKVERILDENPTFGLTDLSMELMELALENRRAFDAAKRNA
;
A
#
# COMPACT_ATOMS: atom_id res chain seq x y z
N MET A 1 -34.98 14.49 -25.68
CA MET A 1 -35.27 14.03 -24.31
C MET A 1 -34.32 12.91 -24.01
N SER A 2 -33.46 13.18 -23.03
CA SER A 2 -32.39 12.34 -22.48
C SER A 2 -32.98 11.26 -21.57
N ASP A 3 -32.32 10.09 -21.49
CA ASP A 3 -31.59 9.66 -20.27
C ASP A 3 -31.16 8.19 -20.41
N ILE A 4 -29.85 7.95 -20.53
CA ILE A 4 -28.86 7.65 -19.48
C ILE A 4 -28.80 6.14 -19.21
N SER A 5 -27.79 5.57 -19.82
CA SER A 5 -27.18 4.28 -19.51
C SER A 5 -26.42 4.42 -18.19
N ASP A 6 -26.85 3.74 -17.13
CA ASP A 6 -26.05 3.63 -15.90
C ASP A 6 -25.36 2.28 -15.83
N SER A 7 -24.05 2.35 -16.07
CA SER A 7 -23.05 1.33 -15.80
C SER A 7 -22.84 1.28 -14.28
N ASP A 8 -23.25 0.20 -13.62
CA ASP A 8 -22.88 -0.08 -12.23
C ASP A 8 -21.37 -0.41 -12.14
N ALA A 9 -20.55 0.63 -12.20
CA ALA A 9 -19.16 0.57 -11.77
C ALA A 9 -19.12 0.75 -10.26
N VAL A 10 -18.98 -0.35 -9.52
CA VAL A 10 -18.80 -0.33 -8.06
C VAL A 10 -17.45 0.35 -7.73
N PRO A 11 -17.44 1.46 -6.97
CA PRO A 11 -16.20 2.13 -6.59
C PRO A 11 -15.38 1.21 -5.67
N HIS A 12 -14.14 0.95 -6.07
CA HIS A 12 -13.20 0.10 -5.34
C HIS A 12 -12.82 0.77 -4.01
N GLY A 13 -13.30 0.18 -2.90
CA GLY A 13 -13.05 0.69 -1.55
C GLY A 13 -14.23 0.53 -0.58
N MET A 14 -15.42 0.18 -1.05
CA MET A 14 -16.52 -0.14 -0.14
C MET A 14 -16.29 -1.50 0.54
N ALA A 15 -16.35 -1.52 1.88
CA ALA A 15 -16.55 -2.77 2.60
C ALA A 15 -17.81 -3.44 2.04
N VAL A 16 -17.65 -4.64 1.47
CA VAL A 16 -18.78 -5.43 1.00
C VAL A 16 -19.54 -5.91 2.23
N ILE A 17 -20.56 -5.17 2.65
CA ILE A 17 -21.54 -5.64 3.63
C ILE A 17 -22.40 -6.65 2.90
N THR A 18 -22.01 -7.92 2.93
CA THR A 18 -22.87 -9.00 2.47
C THR A 18 -24.01 -9.17 3.46
N LEU A 19 -25.22 -8.78 3.05
CA LEU A 19 -26.43 -9.10 3.79
C LEU A 19 -26.61 -10.62 3.79
N VAL A 20 -26.23 -11.28 4.89
CA VAL A 20 -26.45 -12.71 5.05
C VAL A 20 -27.96 -12.92 5.18
N LYS A 21 -28.58 -13.48 4.14
CA LYS A 21 -30.04 -13.68 4.11
C LYS A 21 -30.41 -14.82 5.06
N PRO A 22 -31.30 -14.59 6.04
CA PRO A 22 -31.74 -15.63 6.95
C PRO A 22 -32.47 -16.77 6.20
N PRO A 23 -32.36 -18.04 6.67
CA PRO A 23 -33.14 -19.15 6.13
C PRO A 23 -34.64 -18.84 6.12
N LYS A 24 -35.28 -18.87 4.95
CA LYS A 24 -36.72 -18.64 4.84
C LYS A 24 -37.50 -19.88 5.29
N LEU A 25 -38.50 -19.68 6.13
CA LEU A 25 -39.44 -20.74 6.50
C LEU A 25 -40.50 -20.85 5.39
N THR A 26 -40.41 -21.90 4.58
CA THR A 26 -41.31 -22.10 3.43
C THR A 26 -42.29 -23.26 3.61
N SER A 27 -42.17 -24.01 4.72
CA SER A 27 -43.03 -25.14 5.06
C SER A 27 -43.08 -25.33 6.57
N PHE A 28 -44.15 -25.95 7.06
CA PHE A 28 -44.34 -26.36 8.46
C PHE A 28 -44.28 -27.89 8.64
N SER A 29 -43.79 -28.64 7.64
CA SER A 29 -43.61 -30.08 7.81
C SER A 29 -42.53 -30.38 8.88
N PRO A 30 -42.69 -31.42 9.70
CA PRO A 30 -41.76 -31.72 10.81
C PRO A 30 -40.29 -31.85 10.37
N GLU A 31 -40.07 -32.53 9.24
CA GLU A 31 -38.73 -32.73 8.65
C GLU A 31 -38.09 -31.41 8.22
N PHE A 32 -38.89 -30.52 7.61
CA PHE A 32 -38.43 -29.21 7.16
C PHE A 32 -38.13 -28.29 8.35
N LEU A 33 -38.93 -28.35 9.42
CA LEU A 33 -38.68 -27.57 10.64
C LEU A 33 -37.38 -27.99 11.33
N VAL A 34 -37.06 -29.29 11.36
CA VAL A 34 -35.78 -29.79 11.88
C VAL A 34 -34.61 -29.29 11.04
N GLU A 35 -34.73 -29.35 9.72
CA GLU A 35 -33.68 -28.87 8.81
C GLU A 35 -33.51 -27.35 8.89
N TRP A 36 -34.60 -26.60 8.94
CA TRP A 36 -34.61 -25.14 9.09
C TRP A 36 -34.00 -24.71 10.41
N THR A 37 -34.33 -25.38 11.52
CA THR A 37 -33.76 -25.08 12.85
C THR A 37 -32.25 -25.31 12.88
N LYS A 38 -31.76 -26.42 12.29
CA LYS A 38 -30.31 -26.68 12.15
C LYS A 38 -29.61 -25.62 11.29
N LYS A 39 -30.25 -25.13 10.24
CA LYS A 39 -29.72 -24.03 9.41
C LYS A 39 -29.71 -22.71 10.19
N TRP A 40 -30.72 -22.48 11.03
CA TRP A 40 -30.85 -21.27 11.86
C TRP A 40 -29.82 -21.20 12.98
N GLU A 41 -29.53 -22.32 13.64
CA GLU A 41 -28.47 -22.40 14.65
C GLU A 41 -27.09 -22.10 14.08
N LYS A 42 -26.81 -22.55 12.85
CA LYS A 42 -25.58 -22.21 12.12
C LYS A 42 -25.54 -20.76 11.63
N PHE A 43 -26.70 -20.13 11.46
CA PHE A 43 -26.83 -18.73 11.07
C PHE A 43 -26.63 -17.78 12.25
N LYS A 44 -26.93 -18.22 13.49
CA LYS A 44 -26.67 -17.42 14.68
C LYS A 44 -25.17 -17.09 14.72
N PRO A 45 -24.78 -15.81 14.62
CA PRO A 45 -23.40 -15.43 14.78
C PRO A 45 -22.97 -15.86 16.18
N THR A 46 -21.97 -16.74 16.28
CA THR A 46 -21.31 -16.98 17.56
C THR A 46 -20.61 -15.69 17.99
N ASP A 47 -20.55 -15.41 19.28
CA ASP A 47 -19.83 -14.23 19.80
C ASP A 47 -18.40 -14.16 19.27
N GLU A 48 -17.74 -15.32 19.11
CA GLU A 48 -16.41 -15.43 18.49
C GLU A 48 -16.36 -14.94 17.03
N PHE A 49 -17.40 -15.23 16.22
CA PHE A 49 -17.50 -14.75 14.85
C PHE A 49 -17.73 -13.23 14.82
N VAL A 50 -18.56 -12.71 15.72
CA VAL A 50 -18.82 -11.26 15.83
C VAL A 50 -17.57 -10.53 16.27
N LEU A 51 -16.88 -11.01 17.31
CA LEU A 51 -15.64 -10.43 17.82
C LEU A 51 -14.54 -10.45 16.76
N LYS A 52 -14.36 -11.57 16.03
CA LYS A 52 -13.43 -11.65 14.91
C LYS A 52 -13.75 -10.62 13.82
N LYS A 53 -15.03 -10.44 13.49
CA LYS A 53 -15.46 -9.43 12.50
C LYS A 53 -15.27 -8.00 13.00
N MET A 54 -15.49 -7.77 14.30
CA MET A 54 -15.19 -6.50 14.94
C MET A 54 -13.69 -6.20 14.89
N ASP A 55 -12.82 -7.15 15.23
CA ASP A 55 -11.36 -7.00 15.13
C ASP A 55 -10.92 -6.74 13.68
N GLU A 56 -11.50 -7.44 12.70
CA GLU A 56 -11.23 -7.19 11.27
C GLU A 56 -11.67 -5.78 10.80
N ILE A 57 -12.71 -5.21 11.41
CA ILE A 57 -13.21 -3.86 11.12
C ILE A 57 -12.37 -2.81 11.86
N LEU A 58 -12.05 -3.04 13.13
CA LEU A 58 -11.25 -2.15 13.98
C LEU A 58 -9.78 -2.12 13.60
N ALA A 59 -9.25 -3.19 12.99
CA ALA A 59 -7.93 -3.21 12.37
C ALA A 59 -7.83 -2.29 11.14
N LYS A 60 -8.96 -1.84 10.59
CA LYS A 60 -8.99 -0.83 9.54
C LYS A 60 -9.11 0.55 10.19
N PRO A 61 -8.31 1.55 9.77
CA PRO A 61 -8.39 2.89 10.33
C PRO A 61 -9.82 3.43 10.16
N LEU A 62 -10.35 4.01 11.25
CA LEU A 62 -11.75 4.44 11.47
C LEU A 62 -12.36 5.39 10.41
N ASN A 63 -11.56 5.87 9.46
CA ASN A 63 -12.01 6.58 8.28
C ASN A 63 -11.59 5.77 7.05
N ASN A 64 -12.54 5.33 6.23
CA ASN A 64 -12.31 4.66 4.94
C ASN A 64 -11.45 5.47 3.93
N ALA A 65 -10.92 6.63 4.31
CA ALA A 65 -9.84 7.27 3.57
C ALA A 65 -8.55 6.51 3.88
N ILE A 66 -8.15 5.60 2.99
CA ILE A 66 -6.78 5.11 3.03
C ILE A 66 -5.85 6.33 2.95
N PRO A 67 -4.86 6.48 3.85
CA PRO A 67 -3.97 7.62 3.83
C PRO A 67 -3.35 7.81 2.44
N ASP A 68 -3.46 9.01 1.90
CA ASP A 68 -2.80 9.36 0.66
C ASP A 68 -1.28 9.31 0.87
N ALA A 69 -0.61 8.38 0.17
CA ALA A 69 0.82 8.18 0.30
C ALA A 69 1.62 9.43 -0.08
N GLU A 70 1.09 10.27 -0.98
CA GLU A 70 1.74 11.52 -1.38
C GLU A 70 1.72 12.54 -0.24
N ASN A 71 0.56 12.68 0.43
CA ASN A 71 0.43 13.49 1.64
C ASN A 71 1.28 12.93 2.80
N VAL A 72 1.25 11.62 3.05
CA VAL A 72 2.04 10.98 4.12
C VAL A 72 3.55 11.20 3.93
N LEU A 73 4.02 11.11 2.69
CA LEU A 73 5.43 11.28 2.35
C LEU A 73 5.79 12.75 2.08
N SER A 74 4.85 13.70 2.19
CA SER A 74 5.09 15.12 1.89
C SER A 74 6.25 15.71 2.68
N THR A 75 6.37 15.35 3.97
CA THR A 75 7.42 15.77 4.90
C THR A 75 8.75 15.06 4.69
N LEU A 76 8.79 14.02 3.86
CA LEU A 76 10.03 13.30 3.56
C LEU A 76 10.92 14.15 2.64
N THR A 77 12.10 14.50 3.15
CA THR A 77 13.07 15.34 2.45
C THR A 77 14.36 14.60 2.15
N TRP A 78 14.92 14.86 0.97
CA TRP A 78 16.29 14.47 0.63
C TRP A 78 17.27 15.53 1.15
N ASP A 79 18.02 15.19 2.19
CA ASP A 79 18.95 16.11 2.86
C ASP A 79 20.18 16.42 1.99
N LEU A 80 20.24 17.62 1.42
CA LEU A 80 21.36 18.05 0.57
C LEU A 80 22.59 18.49 1.36
N ASP A 81 22.42 18.84 2.64
CA ASP A 81 23.48 19.36 3.51
C ASP A 81 24.34 18.23 4.09
N GLU A 82 23.77 17.02 4.21
CA GLU A 82 24.52 15.82 4.59
C GLU A 82 25.59 15.48 3.54
N LYS A 83 26.87 15.56 3.91
CA LYS A 83 28.00 15.32 2.98
C LYS A 83 28.19 13.85 2.68
N ASP A 84 27.88 12.97 3.63
CA ASP A 84 27.97 11.52 3.44
C ASP A 84 26.74 11.02 2.67
N VAL A 85 26.96 10.66 1.41
CA VAL A 85 25.91 10.14 0.52
C VAL A 85 25.27 8.87 1.08
N SER A 86 26.04 8.02 1.77
CA SER A 86 25.51 6.78 2.35
C SER A 86 24.57 7.09 3.51
N MET A 87 24.99 7.99 4.41
CA MET A 87 24.15 8.44 5.52
C MET A 87 22.88 9.13 5.00
N ARG A 88 22.98 9.90 3.93
CA ARG A 88 21.85 10.56 3.27
C ARG A 88 20.80 9.56 2.79
N VAL A 89 21.23 8.50 2.08
CA VAL A 89 20.34 7.42 1.61
C VAL A 89 19.68 6.71 2.80
N VAL A 90 20.47 6.37 3.83
CA VAL A 90 19.97 5.69 5.04
C VAL A 90 18.93 6.54 5.78
N ARG A 91 19.19 7.85 5.96
CA ARG A 91 18.23 8.76 6.61
C ARG A 91 16.95 8.90 5.80
N PHE A 92 17.08 9.04 4.49
CA PHE A 92 15.93 9.16 3.59
C PHE A 92 15.03 7.92 3.67
N LEU A 93 15.59 6.72 3.50
CA LEU A 93 14.79 5.48 3.52
C LEU A 93 14.34 5.08 4.92
N GLY A 94 15.13 5.40 5.95
CA GLY A 94 14.70 5.26 7.34
C GLY A 94 13.50 6.15 7.67
N GLY A 95 13.52 7.40 7.19
CA GLY A 95 12.39 8.33 7.29
C GLY A 95 11.16 7.83 6.54
N ALA A 96 11.33 7.35 5.30
CA ALA A 96 10.25 6.76 4.51
C ALA A 96 9.60 5.57 5.23
N ARG A 97 10.41 4.63 5.73
CA ARG A 97 9.92 3.46 6.46
C ARG A 97 9.12 3.85 7.69
N ARG A 98 9.60 4.82 8.46
CA ARG A 98 8.91 5.34 9.64
C ARG A 98 7.55 5.92 9.27
N LEU A 99 7.50 6.82 8.30
CA LEU A 99 6.25 7.48 7.85
C LEU A 99 5.23 6.46 7.32
N LEU A 100 5.68 5.49 6.50
CA LEU A 100 4.82 4.43 5.99
C LEU A 100 4.28 3.52 7.10
N LYS A 101 5.11 3.22 8.11
CA LYS A 101 4.70 2.41 9.26
C LYS A 101 3.69 3.15 10.14
N GLU A 102 3.93 4.42 10.47
CA GLU A 102 3.05 5.25 11.31
C GLU A 102 1.67 5.47 10.67
N ASN A 103 1.59 5.42 9.35
CA ASN A 103 0.34 5.61 8.59
C ASN A 103 -0.24 4.30 8.02
N ALA A 104 0.20 3.13 8.51
CA ALA A 104 -0.26 1.82 8.07
C ALA A 104 -0.13 1.51 6.56
N LEU A 105 0.73 2.23 5.85
CA LEU A 105 1.01 2.03 4.41
C LEU A 105 2.12 1.03 4.13
N LEU A 106 2.81 0.52 5.17
CA LEU A 106 3.86 -0.48 4.98
C LEU A 106 3.30 -1.79 4.39
N GLY A 107 2.09 -2.20 4.81
CA GLY A 107 1.40 -3.36 4.25
C GLY A 107 0.94 -3.15 2.80
N ASP A 108 0.61 -1.91 2.39
CA ASP A 108 0.29 -1.58 0.99
C ASP A 108 1.52 -1.66 0.06
N LEU A 109 2.71 -1.40 0.62
CA LEU A 109 3.98 -1.59 -0.08
C LEU A 109 4.30 -3.09 -0.24
N GLU A 110 4.17 -3.88 0.82
CA GLU A 110 4.51 -5.31 0.83
C GLU A 110 3.44 -6.17 0.12
N GLY A 111 2.17 -5.79 0.21
CA GLY A 111 1.01 -6.51 -0.33
C GLY A 111 0.67 -6.21 -1.80
N ASN A 112 1.55 -5.49 -2.51
CA ASN A 112 1.49 -5.23 -3.96
C ASN A 112 0.30 -4.38 -4.46
N SER A 113 -0.65 -3.98 -3.61
CA SER A 113 -1.83 -3.16 -4.00
C SER A 113 -1.44 -1.77 -4.50
N ARG A 114 -0.48 -1.11 -3.82
CA ARG A 114 -0.03 0.27 -4.11
C ARG A 114 1.48 0.43 -4.16
N ARG A 115 2.19 -0.69 -4.18
CA ARG A 115 3.65 -0.77 -4.19
C ARG A 115 4.30 0.11 -5.24
N LYS A 116 3.92 -0.02 -6.52
CA LYS A 116 4.49 0.80 -7.61
C LYS A 116 4.29 2.30 -7.35
N MET A 117 3.09 2.71 -6.95
CA MET A 117 2.76 4.09 -6.62
C MET A 117 3.64 4.63 -5.50
N ILE A 118 3.75 3.90 -4.38
CA ILE A 118 4.58 4.29 -3.23
C ILE A 118 6.05 4.41 -3.64
N ILE A 119 6.58 3.43 -4.39
CA ILE A 119 7.96 3.47 -4.89
C ILE A 119 8.20 4.69 -5.80
N TYR A 120 7.29 5.01 -6.72
CA TYR A 120 7.43 6.18 -7.58
C TYR A 120 7.38 7.51 -6.80
N ILE A 121 6.56 7.61 -5.74
CA ILE A 121 6.54 8.79 -4.85
C ILE A 121 7.89 8.94 -4.13
N LEU A 122 8.48 7.84 -3.66
CA LEU A 122 9.80 7.88 -3.04
C LEU A 122 10.88 8.33 -4.05
N ILE A 123 10.88 7.77 -5.25
CA ILE A 123 11.80 8.16 -6.33
C ILE A 123 11.64 9.65 -6.66
N SER A 124 10.41 10.17 -6.73
CA SER A 124 10.15 11.57 -7.11
C SER A 124 10.85 12.59 -6.19
N LYS A 125 11.05 12.21 -4.92
CA LYS A 125 11.69 12.99 -3.85
C LYS A 125 13.21 12.92 -3.84
N VAL A 126 13.82 11.99 -4.56
CA VAL A 126 15.28 11.86 -4.67
C VAL A 126 15.87 13.06 -5.41
N LYS A 127 17.04 13.52 -4.94
CA LYS A 127 17.83 14.59 -5.56
C LYS A 127 19.29 14.15 -5.67
N PRO A 128 20.07 14.68 -6.63
CA PRO A 128 19.69 15.61 -7.68
C PRO A 128 18.84 14.95 -8.78
N GLY A 129 18.33 15.76 -9.72
CA GLY A 129 17.44 15.28 -10.79
C GLY A 129 18.05 14.18 -11.67
N VAL A 130 19.37 14.20 -11.88
CA VAL A 130 20.10 13.15 -12.62
C VAL A 130 20.02 11.81 -11.90
N LEU A 131 20.33 11.77 -10.60
CA LEU A 131 20.20 10.55 -9.78
C LEU A 131 18.77 10.01 -9.79
N ARG A 132 17.79 10.90 -9.65
CA ARG A 132 16.36 10.53 -9.69
C ARG A 132 15.97 9.86 -11.00
N GLU A 133 16.43 10.40 -12.13
CA GLU A 133 16.09 9.86 -13.45
C GLU A 133 16.75 8.51 -13.69
N SER A 134 18.05 8.37 -13.36
CA SER A 134 18.74 7.07 -13.43
C SER A 134 18.05 6.01 -12.56
N LEU A 135 17.65 6.38 -11.34
CA LEU A 135 16.92 5.49 -10.44
C LEU A 135 15.55 5.10 -11.01
N ARG A 136 14.79 6.07 -11.54
CA ARG A 136 13.49 5.81 -12.16
C ARG A 136 13.60 4.77 -13.27
N GLN A 137 14.53 4.97 -14.20
CA GLN A 137 14.73 4.07 -15.34
C GLN A 137 15.14 2.66 -14.92
N LYS A 138 16.01 2.54 -13.90
CA LYS A 138 16.45 1.24 -13.37
C LYS A 138 15.30 0.51 -12.67
N VAL A 139 14.60 1.20 -11.77
CA VAL A 139 13.54 0.62 -10.92
C VAL A 139 12.28 0.28 -11.71
N GLU A 140 11.93 1.06 -12.73
CA GLU A 140 10.75 0.79 -13.58
C GLU A 140 10.79 -0.60 -14.21
N ARG A 141 11.96 -1.02 -14.72
CA ARG A 141 12.16 -2.37 -15.27
C ARG A 141 12.01 -3.45 -14.20
N ILE A 142 12.57 -3.21 -13.01
CA ILE A 142 12.57 -4.19 -11.91
C ILE A 142 11.17 -4.38 -11.32
N LEU A 143 10.36 -3.32 -11.22
CA LEU A 143 9.02 -3.39 -10.63
C LEU A 143 8.05 -4.30 -11.38
N ASP A 144 8.25 -4.47 -12.69
CA ASP A 144 7.46 -5.38 -13.52
C ASP A 144 7.87 -6.84 -13.34
N GLU A 145 9.15 -7.10 -13.08
CA GLU A 145 9.72 -8.44 -13.00
C GLU A 145 9.76 -9.00 -11.57
N ASN A 146 9.88 -8.14 -10.56
CA ASN A 146 10.02 -8.52 -9.15
C ASN A 146 8.77 -8.09 -8.35
N PRO A 147 7.83 -9.00 -8.05
CA PRO A 147 6.61 -8.69 -7.30
C PRO A 147 6.84 -8.41 -5.80
N THR A 148 8.04 -8.69 -5.29
CA THR A 148 8.42 -8.48 -3.89
C THR A 148 9.31 -7.26 -3.68
N PHE A 149 9.62 -6.51 -4.74
CA PHE A 149 10.46 -5.31 -4.66
C PHE A 149 9.93 -4.31 -3.62
N GLY A 150 10.71 -4.05 -2.58
CA GLY A 150 10.33 -3.20 -1.46
C GLY A 150 11.38 -2.13 -1.11
N LEU A 151 11.29 -1.60 0.11
CA LEU A 151 12.22 -0.55 0.58
C LEU A 151 13.68 -1.02 0.64
N THR A 152 13.91 -2.29 0.99
CA THR A 152 15.27 -2.85 1.06
C THR A 152 15.90 -2.89 -0.32
N ASP A 153 15.15 -3.34 -1.32
CA ASP A 153 15.62 -3.37 -2.71
C ASP A 153 15.87 -1.96 -3.23
N LEU A 154 14.91 -1.05 -3.00
CA LEU A 154 15.10 0.37 -3.32
C LEU A 154 16.33 0.96 -2.64
N SER A 155 16.66 0.53 -1.42
CA SER A 155 17.87 0.96 -0.70
C SER A 155 19.14 0.52 -1.39
N MET A 156 19.20 -0.72 -1.89
CA MET A 156 20.38 -1.22 -2.59
C MET A 156 20.59 -0.45 -3.89
N GLU A 157 19.52 -0.31 -4.68
CA GLU A 157 19.55 0.37 -5.98
C GLU A 157 19.93 1.86 -5.85
N LEU A 158 19.31 2.54 -4.88
CA LEU A 158 19.58 3.94 -4.62
C LEU A 158 21.00 4.16 -4.07
N MET A 159 21.48 3.29 -3.18
CA MET A 159 22.83 3.41 -2.63
C MET A 159 23.89 3.27 -3.72
N GLU A 160 23.75 2.26 -4.58
CA GLU A 160 24.66 2.03 -5.71
C GLU A 160 24.72 3.26 -6.62
N LEU A 161 23.57 3.71 -7.12
CA LEU A 161 23.50 4.86 -8.04
C LEU A 161 23.95 6.17 -7.39
N ALA A 162 23.71 6.36 -6.09
CA ALA A 162 24.12 7.58 -5.40
C ALA A 162 25.65 7.63 -5.25
N LEU A 163 26.30 6.49 -4.96
CA LEU A 163 27.76 6.39 -4.91
C LEU A 163 28.40 6.58 -6.29
N GLU A 164 27.81 6.01 -7.35
CA GLU A 164 28.28 6.22 -8.72
C GLU A 164 28.20 7.68 -9.13
N ASN A 165 27.05 8.33 -8.89
CA ASN A 165 26.88 9.76 -9.17
C ASN A 165 27.88 10.61 -8.40
N ARG A 166 28.19 10.25 -7.15
CA ARG A 166 29.20 10.95 -6.37
C ARG A 166 30.60 10.83 -6.97
N ARG A 167 31.00 9.61 -7.36
CA ARG A 167 32.29 9.36 -8.01
C ARG A 167 32.42 10.14 -9.32
N ALA A 168 31.37 10.13 -10.15
CA ALA A 168 31.33 10.86 -11.41
C ALA A 168 31.48 12.38 -11.19
N PHE A 169 30.78 12.93 -10.20
CA PHE A 169 30.89 14.34 -9.83
C PHE A 169 32.29 14.72 -9.35
N ASP A 170 32.89 13.91 -8.47
CA ASP A 170 34.24 14.16 -7.96
C ASP A 170 35.30 14.04 -9.07
N ALA A 171 35.12 13.12 -10.02
CA ALA A 171 35.98 13.00 -11.20
C ALA A 171 35.86 14.21 -12.14
N ALA A 172 34.64 14.66 -12.43
CA ALA A 172 34.41 15.86 -13.23
C ALA A 172 35.03 17.11 -12.59
N LYS A 173 34.94 17.24 -11.27
CA LYS A 173 35.55 18.35 -10.51
C LYS A 173 37.08 18.34 -10.55
N ARG A 174 37.72 17.17 -10.66
CA ARG A 174 39.19 17.06 -10.79
C ARG A 174 39.70 17.38 -12.20
N ASN A 175 38.84 17.24 -13.20
CA ASN A 175 39.17 17.43 -14.61
C ASN A 175 38.72 18.81 -15.16
N ALA A 176 38.11 19.65 -14.32
CA ALA A 176 37.69 21.02 -14.62
C ALA A 176 38.64 22.02 -13.96
#